data_AF-A0A2E2Z5Z2-F1
#
_entry.id   AF-A0A2E2Z5Z2-F1
#
_cell.length_a   1.000
_cell.length_b   1.000
_cell.length_c   1.000
_cell.angle_alpha   90.00
_cell.angle_beta   90.00
_cell.angle_gamma   90.00
#
_symmetry.space_group_name_H-M   'P 1'
#
loop_
_entity.id
_entity.type
_entity.pdbx_description
1 polymer ?
#
loop_
_entity_poly.entity_id
_entity_poly.type
_entity_poly.pdbx_seq_one_letter_code
_entity_poly.pdbx_strand_id
1 'polypeptide(L)'
;MKYINKLTDLFIKLSLPNIKAKAKRRGIKYTKEFEQKQILRFKSTLPVMYWYGVMWLCAVTLPEHILRMIPSELPVGMFFLLAIWGINNYFGWVKIK
;
A
#
# COMPACT_ATOMS: atom_id res chain seq x y z
N MET A 1 5.05 -7.51 12.43
CA MET A 1 4.17 -7.80 11.27
C MET A 1 2.69 -8.07 11.61
N LYS A 2 2.35 -8.75 12.72
CA LYS A 2 0.95 -9.14 13.05
C LYS A 2 -0.06 -7.97 13.05
N TYR A 3 0.33 -6.80 13.57
CA TYR A 3 -0.53 -5.61 13.64
C TYR A 3 -0.76 -4.95 12.28
N ILE A 4 0.28 -4.82 11.45
CA ILE A 4 0.19 -4.22 10.11
C ILE A 4 -0.73 -5.07 9.21
N ASN A 5 -0.61 -6.40 9.29
CA ASN A 5 -1.49 -7.31 8.55
C ASN A 5 -2.94 -7.19 9.02
N LYS A 6 -3.17 -7.10 10.34
CA LYS A 6 -4.51 -6.90 10.90
C LYS A 6 -5.13 -5.57 10.46
N LEU A 7 -4.34 -4.50 10.43
CA LEU A 7 -4.78 -3.18 9.97
C LEU A 7 -5.10 -3.18 8.47
N THR A 8 -4.25 -3.84 7.68
CA THR A 8 -4.43 -4.04 6.24
C THR A 8 -5.72 -4.80 5.93
N ASP A 9 -5.96 -5.91 6.61
CA ASP A 9 -7.17 -6.71 6.42
C ASP A 9 -8.43 -5.95 6.84
N LEU A 10 -8.35 -5.15 7.92
CA LEU A 10 -9.45 -4.31 8.37
C LEU A 10 -9.75 -3.19 7.37
N PHE A 11 -8.72 -2.53 6.84
CA PHE A 11 -8.86 -1.50 5.79
C PHE A 11 -9.49 -2.09 4.53
N ILE A 12 -9.01 -3.25 4.09
CA ILE A 12 -9.59 -3.98 2.95
C ILE A 12 -11.06 -4.28 3.23
N LYS A 13 -11.39 -4.85 4.38
CA LYS A 13 -12.76 -5.18 4.78
C LYS A 13 -13.70 -3.97 4.77
N LEU A 14 -13.24 -2.81 5.25
CA LEU A 14 -14.01 -1.56 5.24
C LEU A 14 -14.13 -0.95 3.84
N SER A 15 -13.17 -1.19 2.96
CA SER A 15 -13.17 -0.67 1.58
C SER A 15 -14.05 -1.49 0.61
N LEU A 16 -14.26 -2.78 0.88
CA LEU A 16 -15.03 -3.70 0.03
C LEU A 16 -16.46 -3.22 -0.30
N PRO A 17 -17.26 -2.71 0.67
CA PRO A 17 -18.59 -2.17 0.38
C PRO A 17 -18.55 -0.99 -0.60
N ASN A 18 -17.58 -0.08 -0.46
CA ASN A 18 -17.41 1.06 -1.34
C ASN A 18 -16.98 0.64 -2.75
N ILE A 19 -16.13 -0.39 -2.85
CA ILE A 19 -15.71 -0.97 -4.13
C ILE A 19 -16.91 -1.62 -4.82
N LYS A 20 -17.73 -2.38 -4.10
CA LYS A 20 -18.95 -2.99 -4.62
C LYS A 20 -19.93 -1.94 -5.14
N ALA A 21 -20.14 -0.86 -4.39
CA ALA A 21 -20.97 0.26 -4.82
C ALA A 21 -20.39 0.99 -6.06
N LYS A 22 -19.07 1.16 -6.14
CA LYS A 22 -18.39 1.77 -7.30
C LYS A 22 -18.45 0.87 -8.53
N ALA A 23 -18.32 -0.45 -8.37
CA ALA A 23 -18.47 -1.43 -9.45
C ALA A 23 -19.90 -1.43 -10.01
N LYS A 24 -20.91 -1.42 -9.13
CA LYS A 24 -22.33 -1.31 -9.51
C LYS A 24 -22.61 -0.03 -10.32
N ARG A 25 -22.07 1.12 -9.90
CA ARG A 25 -22.18 2.40 -10.63
C ARG A 25 -21.54 2.37 -12.01
N ARG A 26 -20.49 1.55 -12.20
CA ARG A 26 -19.78 1.40 -13.48
C ARG A 26 -20.32 0.27 -14.36
N GLY A 27 -21.40 -0.39 -13.95
CA GLY A 27 -21.94 -1.56 -14.66
C GLY A 27 -21.02 -2.79 -14.64
N ILE A 28 -20.00 -2.81 -13.76
CA ILE A 28 -19.03 -3.91 -13.69
C ILE A 28 -19.64 -5.04 -12.84
N LYS A 29 -19.67 -6.25 -13.39
CA LYS A 29 -20.14 -7.44 -12.67
C LYS A 29 -19.20 -7.74 -11.50
N TYR A 30 -19.74 -7.72 -10.29
CA TYR A 30 -18.99 -8.03 -9.09
C TYR A 30 -18.83 -9.55 -8.95
N THR A 31 -17.71 -10.07 -9.45
CA THR A 31 -17.33 -11.50 -9.36
C THR A 31 -16.23 -11.68 -8.33
N LYS A 32 -16.10 -12.90 -7.75
CA LYS A 32 -15.02 -13.25 -6.80
C LYS A 32 -13.62 -12.90 -7.31
N GLU A 33 -13.35 -13.09 -8.60
CA GLU A 33 -12.06 -12.73 -9.22
C GLU A 33 -11.78 -11.22 -9.20
N PHE A 34 -12.82 -10.39 -9.41
CA PHE A 34 -12.69 -8.94 -9.35
C PHE A 34 -12.34 -8.50 -7.94
N GLU A 35 -13.03 -9.05 -6.94
CA GLU A 35 -12.75 -8.82 -5.53
C GLU A 35 -11.30 -9.20 -5.17
N GLN A 36 -10.85 -10.39 -5.56
CA GLN A 36 -9.48 -10.84 -5.31
C GLN A 36 -8.44 -9.93 -5.97
N LYS A 37 -8.66 -9.49 -7.22
CA LYS A 37 -7.77 -8.52 -7.88
C LYS A 37 -7.72 -7.18 -7.15
N GLN A 38 -8.84 -6.69 -6.63
CA GLN A 38 -8.85 -5.45 -5.84
C GLN A 38 -8.12 -5.63 -4.51
N ILE A 39 -8.35 -6.74 -3.81
CA ILE A 39 -7.64 -7.08 -2.57
C ILE A 39 -6.13 -7.13 -2.82
N LEU A 40 -5.69 -7.75 -3.93
CA LEU A 40 -4.27 -7.81 -4.31
C LEU A 40 -3.70 -6.43 -4.58
N ARG A 41 -4.44 -5.55 -5.28
CA ARG A 41 -4.06 -4.15 -5.49
C ARG A 41 -3.86 -3.41 -4.17
N PHE A 42 -4.81 -3.53 -3.25
CA PHE A 42 -4.69 -2.91 -1.93
C PHE A 42 -3.48 -3.44 -1.17
N LYS A 43 -3.30 -4.77 -1.09
CA LYS A 43 -2.14 -5.38 -0.42
C LYS A 43 -0.81 -4.94 -1.01
N SER A 44 -0.75 -4.75 -2.33
CA SER A 44 0.46 -4.30 -3.03
C SER A 44 0.75 -2.82 -2.83
N THR A 45 -0.28 -1.99 -2.70
CA THR A 45 -0.15 -0.52 -2.61
C THR A 45 -0.04 -0.03 -1.16
N LEU A 46 -0.63 -0.75 -0.20
CA LEU A 46 -0.68 -0.36 1.21
C LEU A 46 0.69 -0.12 1.84
N PRO A 47 1.73 -0.94 1.62
CA PRO A 47 3.05 -0.69 2.20
C PRO A 47 3.68 0.62 1.70
N VAL A 48 3.47 0.96 0.43
CA VAL A 48 3.93 2.24 -0.14
C VAL A 48 3.17 3.40 0.49
N MET A 49 1.84 3.26 0.65
CA MET A 49 1.03 4.27 1.35
C MET A 49 1.44 4.46 2.81
N TYR A 50 1.71 3.37 3.54
CA TYR A 50 2.17 3.44 4.93
C TYR A 50 3.53 4.13 5.01
N TRP A 51 4.47 3.77 4.14
CA TRP A 51 5.76 4.43 4.07
C TRP A 51 5.63 5.93 3.83
N TYR A 52 4.81 6.32 2.85
CA TYR A 52 4.54 7.72 2.56
C TYR A 52 3.92 8.46 3.76
N GLY A 53 2.95 7.85 4.43
CA GLY A 53 2.33 8.41 5.63
C GLY A 53 3.32 8.61 6.78
N VAL A 54 4.22 7.65 7.00
CA VAL A 54 5.30 7.76 8.00
C VAL A 54 6.26 8.89 7.62
N MET A 55 6.71 8.97 6.37
CA MET A 55 7.59 10.04 5.91
C MET A 55 6.96 11.41 6.07
N TRP A 56 5.68 11.55 5.76
CA TRP A 56 4.95 12.79 5.95
C TRP A 56 4.85 13.18 7.42
N LEU A 57 4.53 12.21 8.28
CA LEU A 57 4.47 12.44 9.73
C LEU A 57 5.84 12.82 10.27
N CYS A 58 6.92 12.20 9.79
CA CYS A 58 8.28 12.58 10.10
C CYS A 58 8.60 14.02 9.67
N ALA A 59 8.21 14.40 8.45
CA ALA A 59 8.44 15.75 7.94
C ALA A 59 7.71 16.84 8.74
N VAL A 60 6.52 16.52 9.28
CA VAL A 60 5.72 17.48 10.08
C VAL A 60 6.16 17.54 11.53
N THR A 61 6.62 16.43 12.11
CA THR A 61 6.89 16.31 13.56
C THR A 61 8.36 16.45 13.94
N LEU A 62 9.30 16.08 13.05
CA LEU A 62 10.70 16.19 13.36
C LEU A 62 11.24 17.60 13.08
N PRO A 63 12.07 18.15 13.98
CA PRO A 63 12.75 19.40 13.72
C PRO A 63 13.77 19.26 12.58
N GLU A 64 13.95 20.34 11.83
CA GLU A 64 14.68 20.36 10.56
C GLU A 64 16.12 19.84 10.65
N HIS A 65 16.80 20.07 11.78
CA HIS A 65 18.15 19.58 12.00
C HIS A 65 18.24 18.05 12.01
N ILE A 66 17.22 17.35 12.48
CA ILE A 66 17.17 15.88 12.47
C ILE A 66 16.85 15.37 11.07
N LEU A 67 15.96 16.04 10.34
CA LEU A 67 15.63 15.68 8.96
C LEU A 67 16.86 15.80 8.04
N ARG A 68 17.70 16.83 8.24
CA ARG A 68 18.94 17.02 7.48
C ARG A 68 20.04 16.02 7.81
N MET A 69 20.00 15.38 8.99
CA MET A 69 20.94 14.30 9.33
C MET A 69 20.61 12.99 8.62
N ILE A 70 19.37 12.81 8.15
CA ILE A 70 18.97 11.58 7.46
C ILE A 70 19.45 11.68 6.00
N PRO A 71 20.30 10.74 5.54
CA PRO A 71 20.69 10.67 4.14
C PRO A 71 19.45 10.45 3.27
N SER A 72 19.28 11.27 2.23
CA SER A 72 18.12 11.23 1.33
C SER A 72 17.99 9.90 0.57
N GLU A 73 19.09 9.17 0.45
CA GLU A 73 19.20 7.87 -0.20
C GLU A 73 18.45 6.79 0.57
N LEU A 74 18.35 6.89 1.90
CA LEU A 74 17.63 5.92 2.73
C LEU A 74 16.12 5.93 2.46
N PRO A 75 15.41 7.08 2.56
CA PRO A 75 13.98 7.09 2.33
C PRO A 75 13.61 6.85 0.86
N VAL A 76 14.45 7.30 -0.07
CA VAL A 76 14.27 7.05 -1.50
C VAL A 76 14.51 5.57 -1.82
N GLY A 77 15.58 4.97 -1.30
CA GLY A 77 15.89 3.56 -1.48
C GLY A 77 14.80 2.64 -0.93
N MET A 78 14.28 2.95 0.28
CA MET A 78 13.18 2.20 0.87
C MET A 78 11.89 2.33 0.06
N PHE A 79 11.60 3.53 -0.47
CA PHE A 79 10.48 3.74 -1.38
C PHE A 79 10.62 2.88 -2.65
N PHE A 80 11.80 2.86 -3.28
CA PHE A 80 12.05 2.03 -4.47
C PHE A 80 11.88 0.53 -4.18
N LEU A 81 12.42 0.04 -3.06
CA LEU A 81 12.25 -1.36 -2.66
C LEU A 81 10.77 -1.73 -2.46
N LEU A 82 10.01 -0.89 -1.78
CA LEU A 82 8.58 -1.10 -1.56
C LEU A 82 7.77 -0.99 -2.85
N ALA A 83 8.13 -0.07 -3.76
CA ALA A 83 7.51 0.07 -5.06
C ALA A 83 7.77 -1.17 -5.94
N ILE A 84 9.02 -1.65 -6.00
CA ILE A 84 9.39 -2.87 -6.73
C ILE A 84 8.65 -4.07 -6.14
N TRP A 85 8.60 -4.19 -4.81
CA TRP A 85 7.86 -5.26 -4.14
C TRP A 85 6.36 -5.19 -4.45
N GLY A 86 5.76 -4.00 -4.41
CA GLY A 86 4.34 -3.79 -4.71
C GLY A 86 3.99 -4.11 -6.16
N ILE A 87 4.80 -3.63 -7.11
CA ILE A 87 4.66 -3.95 -8.54
C ILE A 87 4.79 -5.46 -8.75
N ASN A 88 5.79 -6.08 -8.11
CA ASN A 88 6.01 -7.51 -8.21
C ASN A 88 4.85 -8.34 -7.63
N ASN A 89 4.29 -7.93 -6.50
CA ASN A 89 3.15 -8.61 -5.88
C ASN A 89 1.85 -8.42 -6.68
N TYR A 90 1.73 -7.30 -7.41
CA TYR A 90 0.57 -7.03 -8.27
C TYR A 90 0.61 -7.76 -9.62
N PHE A 91 1.77 -7.77 -10.31
CA PHE A 91 1.93 -8.41 -11.62
C PHE A 91 2.43 -9.86 -11.54
N GLY A 92 3.03 -10.27 -10.43
CA GLY A 92 3.56 -11.62 -10.21
C GLY A 92 4.82 -11.96 -11.01
N TRP A 93 5.62 -10.97 -11.40
CA TRP A 93 6.80 -11.14 -12.28
C TRP A 93 7.91 -12.01 -11.68
N VAL A 94 8.16 -11.91 -10.37
CA VAL A 94 9.20 -12.65 -9.64
C VAL A 94 8.53 -13.39 -8.48
N LYS A 95 8.41 -14.71 -8.62
CA LYS A 95 8.07 -15.59 -7.50
C LYS A 95 9.32 -15.77 -6.64
N ILE A 96 9.45 -14.97 -5.58
CA ILE A 96 10.43 -15.26 -4.53
C ILE A 96 9.89 -16.51 -3.82
N LYS A 97 10.57 -17.64 -4.03
CA LYS A 97 10.26 -18.94 -3.46
C LYS A 97 10.86 -19.05 -2.06
#